data_AF-A0A060BUA6-F1
#
_entry.id   AF-A0A060BUA6-F1
#
_cell.length_a   1.000
_cell.length_b   1.000
_cell.length_c   1.000
_cell.angle_alpha   90.00
_cell.angle_beta   90.00
_cell.angle_gamma   90.00
#
_symmetry.space_group_name_H-M   'P 1'
#
loop_
_entity.id
_entity.type
_entity.pdbx_description
1 polymer ?
#
loop_
_entity_poly.entity_id
_entity_poly.type
_entity_poly.pdbx_seq_one_letter_code
_entity_poly.pdbx_strand_id
1 'polypeptide(L)'
;MSLETVSENRSFGGMQGVYKHRSQATGTEMTFGLFLPEAARHGRVPVLWYLSGLTCTHENSMTKAAAQRWCDEAGIAIVFPDTLAARRGVADDPGLWIWGRARG
;
A
#
# COMPACT_ATOMS: atom_id res chain seq x y z
N MET A 1 0.33 7.96 -17.48
CA MET A 1 0.82 7.41 -16.20
C MET A 1 1.19 5.97 -16.46
N SER A 2 2.46 5.58 -16.29
CA SER A 2 2.91 4.19 -16.43
C SER A 2 2.88 3.51 -15.06
N LEU A 3 2.33 2.29 -15.00
CA LEU A 3 2.33 1.44 -13.83
C LEU A 3 3.35 0.32 -14.06
N GLU A 4 4.33 0.20 -13.17
CA GLU A 4 5.34 -0.85 -13.18
C GLU A 4 4.99 -1.90 -12.12
N THR A 5 4.94 -3.17 -12.52
CA THR A 5 4.79 -4.29 -11.59
C THR A 5 6.14 -4.61 -10.96
N VAL A 6 6.27 -4.41 -9.65
CA VAL A 6 7.48 -4.72 -8.89
C VAL A 6 7.50 -6.18 -8.48
N SER A 7 6.37 -6.69 -7.99
CA SER A 7 6.19 -8.10 -7.64
C SER A 7 4.73 -8.49 -7.59
N GLU A 8 4.44 -9.77 -7.81
CA GLU A 8 3.12 -10.36 -7.65
C GLU A 8 3.25 -11.76 -7.07
N ASN A 9 2.54 -12.03 -5.98
CA ASN A 9 2.53 -13.30 -5.28
C ASN A 9 1.10 -13.78 -5.11
N ARG A 10 0.85 -15.06 -5.39
CA ARG A 10 -0.43 -15.69 -5.02
C ARG A 10 -0.55 -15.70 -3.50
N SER A 11 -1.72 -15.30 -2.99
CA SER A 11 -2.00 -15.27 -1.57
C SER A 11 -3.47 -15.66 -1.37
N PHE A 12 -3.70 -16.80 -0.72
CA PHE A 12 -5.03 -17.43 -0.61
C PHE A 12 -5.62 -17.68 -2.03
N GLY A 13 -6.90 -17.35 -2.28
CA GLY A 13 -7.50 -17.40 -3.62
C GLY A 13 -7.11 -16.22 -4.52
N GLY A 14 -6.53 -15.16 -3.92
CA GLY A 14 -6.21 -13.89 -4.58
C GLY A 14 -4.76 -13.72 -5.04
N MET A 15 -4.46 -12.47 -5.42
CA MET A 15 -3.14 -12.01 -5.84
C MET A 15 -2.71 -10.80 -5.01
N GLN A 16 -1.55 -10.88 -4.38
CA GLN A 16 -0.89 -9.76 -3.72
C GLN A 16 0.15 -9.15 -4.68
N GLY A 17 -0.11 -7.95 -5.16
CA GLY A 17 0.80 -7.20 -6.01
C GLY A 17 1.46 -6.01 -5.31
N VAL A 18 2.66 -5.66 -5.76
CA VAL A 18 3.37 -4.42 -5.45
C VAL A 18 3.65 -3.70 -6.75
N TYR A 19 3.26 -2.44 -6.83
CA TYR A 19 3.31 -1.64 -8.03
C TYR A 19 3.95 -0.29 -7.76
N LYS A 20 4.58 0.26 -8.80
CA LYS A 20 5.23 1.56 -8.77
C LYS A 20 4.71 2.44 -9.88
N HIS A 21 4.55 3.72 -9.60
CA HIS A 21 4.10 4.69 -10.59
C HIS A 21 4.68 6.08 -10.32
N ARG A 22 4.76 6.89 -11.37
CA ARG A 22 5.08 8.31 -11.26
C ARG A 22 3.82 9.09 -10.86
N SER A 23 3.77 9.57 -9.63
CA SER A 23 2.65 10.36 -9.12
C SER A 23 2.76 11.81 -9.59
N GLN A 24 1.71 12.30 -10.26
CA GLN A 24 1.61 13.71 -10.63
C GLN A 24 1.36 14.60 -9.41
N ALA A 25 0.66 14.09 -8.39
CA ALA A 25 0.31 14.85 -7.18
C ALA A 25 1.53 15.13 -6.30
N THR A 26 2.46 14.17 -6.18
CA THR A 26 3.66 14.32 -5.35
C THR A 26 4.91 14.69 -6.16
N GLY A 27 4.86 14.52 -7.49
CA GLY A 27 6.00 14.73 -8.40
C GLY A 27 7.09 13.65 -8.29
N THR A 28 6.83 12.56 -7.57
CA THR A 28 7.80 11.51 -7.25
C THR A 28 7.34 10.14 -7.73
N GLU A 29 8.29 9.20 -7.79
CA GLU A 29 7.97 7.78 -7.86
C GLU A 29 7.34 7.33 -6.54
N MET A 30 6.21 6.63 -6.63
CA MET A 30 5.46 6.13 -5.49
C MET A 30 5.21 4.63 -5.66
N THR A 31 5.49 3.87 -4.61
CA THR A 31 5.17 2.45 -4.53
C THR A 31 3.87 2.28 -3.73
N PHE A 32 3.04 1.34 -4.11
CA PHE A 32 1.93 0.89 -3.31
C PHE A 32 1.81 -0.61 -3.49
N GLY A 33 1.00 -1.26 -2.67
CA GLY A 33 0.55 -2.57 -3.08
C GLY A 33 -0.91 -2.80 -2.86
N LEU A 34 -1.37 -3.85 -3.50
CA LEU A 34 -2.78 -4.10 -3.77
C LEU A 34 -2.98 -5.60 -3.69
N PHE A 35 -3.91 -6.00 -2.82
CA PHE A 35 -4.42 -7.35 -2.82
C PHE A 35 -5.73 -7.38 -3.62
N LEU A 36 -5.79 -8.27 -4.61
CA LEU A 36 -6.97 -8.57 -5.39
C LEU A 36 -7.54 -9.93 -4.97
N PRO A 37 -8.78 -10.01 -4.50
CA PRO A 37 -9.42 -11.27 -4.14
C PRO A 37 -9.74 -12.09 -5.40
N GLU A 38 -10.02 -13.39 -5.24
CA GLU A 38 -10.42 -14.26 -6.36
C GLU A 38 -11.63 -13.70 -7.12
N ALA A 39 -12.60 -13.13 -6.40
CA ALA A 39 -13.80 -12.51 -6.95
C ALA A 39 -13.49 -11.41 -8.00
N ALA A 40 -12.34 -10.74 -7.90
CA ALA A 40 -11.93 -9.72 -8.86
C ALA A 40 -11.66 -10.26 -10.28
N ARG A 41 -11.48 -11.58 -10.43
CA ARG A 41 -11.39 -12.24 -11.75
C ARG A 41 -12.74 -12.31 -12.48
N HIS A 42 -13.84 -12.23 -11.73
CA HIS A 42 -15.19 -12.41 -12.26
C HIS A 42 -15.96 -11.09 -12.40
N GLY A 43 -15.46 -10.00 -11.81
CA GLY A 43 -16.12 -8.70 -11.88
C GLY A 43 -15.42 -7.64 -11.04
N ARG A 44 -16.05 -6.47 -10.95
CA ARG A 44 -15.57 -5.39 -10.09
C ARG A 44 -15.84 -5.73 -8.64
N VAL A 45 -14.85 -5.47 -7.79
CA VAL A 45 -14.94 -5.63 -6.34
C VAL A 45 -14.82 -4.26 -5.66
N PRO A 46 -15.43 -4.06 -4.49
CA PRO A 46 -15.17 -2.88 -3.67
C PRO A 46 -13.70 -2.79 -3.26
N VAL A 47 -13.21 -1.57 -3.04
CA VAL A 47 -11.82 -1.29 -2.67
C VAL A 47 -11.78 -0.62 -1.30
N LEU A 48 -11.00 -1.22 -0.38
CA LEU A 48 -10.65 -0.65 0.91
C LEU A 48 -9.27 0.02 0.83
N TRP A 49 -9.18 1.27 1.28
CA TRP A 49 -7.92 2.00 1.40
C TRP A 49 -7.41 1.90 2.82
N TYR A 50 -6.31 1.18 3.02
CA TYR A 50 -5.67 1.04 4.33
C TYR A 50 -4.54 2.07 4.44
N LEU A 51 -4.76 3.11 5.24
CA LEU A 51 -3.77 4.15 5.48
C LEU A 51 -2.93 3.78 6.71
N SER A 52 -1.67 3.43 6.48
CA SER A 52 -0.76 3.01 7.55
C SER A 52 -0.31 4.20 8.41
N GLY A 53 0.03 3.91 9.67
CA GLY A 53 0.53 4.92 10.61
C GLY A 53 1.95 5.39 10.31
N LEU A 54 2.41 6.40 11.07
CA LEU A 54 3.76 6.99 10.95
C LEU A 54 4.83 5.88 10.98
N THR A 55 5.82 5.94 10.09
CA THR A 55 6.95 5.00 9.93
C THR A 55 6.65 3.64 9.27
N CYS A 56 5.43 3.39 8.78
CA CYS A 56 5.11 2.14 8.08
C CYS A 56 5.25 2.26 6.55
N THR A 57 5.97 1.31 5.95
CA THR A 57 5.96 1.06 4.50
C THR A 57 4.80 0.15 4.11
N HIS A 58 4.55 0.02 2.80
CA HIS A 58 3.59 -0.93 2.23
C HIS A 58 3.85 -2.38 2.71
N GLU A 59 5.13 -2.79 2.78
CA GLU A 59 5.57 -4.11 3.23
C GLU A 59 5.18 -4.39 4.70
N ASN A 60 5.38 -3.41 5.60
CA ASN A 60 5.02 -3.56 7.01
C ASN A 60 3.51 -3.80 7.20
N SER A 61 2.69 -3.23 6.32
CA SER A 61 1.23 -3.23 6.43
C SER A 61 0.64 -4.50 5.88
N MET A 62 1.17 -5.00 4.76
CA MET A 62 0.77 -6.28 4.17
C MET A 62 1.02 -7.46 5.07
N THR A 63 2.18 -7.51 5.73
CA THR A 63 2.56 -8.66 6.57
C THR A 63 1.91 -8.61 7.95
N LYS A 64 1.72 -7.42 8.53
CA LYS A 64 1.17 -7.29 9.89
C LYS A 64 -0.36 -7.24 9.96
N ALA A 65 -1.03 -6.76 8.92
CA ALA A 65 -2.50 -6.70 8.91
C ALA A 65 -3.15 -8.08 8.78
N ALA A 66 -2.46 -9.06 8.19
CA ALA A 66 -2.98 -10.41 7.89
C ALA A 66 -4.39 -10.40 7.26
N ALA A 67 -4.71 -9.33 6.52
CA ALA A 67 -6.07 -9.03 6.07
C ALA A 67 -6.44 -9.77 4.78
N GLN A 68 -5.47 -10.33 4.06
CA GLN A 68 -5.66 -10.91 2.72
C GLN A 68 -6.69 -12.04 2.73
N ARG A 69 -6.65 -12.92 3.73
CA ARG A 69 -7.63 -14.02 3.85
C ARG A 69 -9.06 -13.49 3.97
N TRP A 70 -9.28 -12.54 4.87
CA TRP A 70 -10.60 -11.93 5.09
C TRP A 70 -11.07 -11.15 3.87
N CYS A 71 -10.16 -10.44 3.21
CA CYS A 71 -10.44 -9.71 1.98
C CYS A 71 -10.85 -10.66 0.84
N ASP A 72 -10.23 -11.84 0.76
CA ASP A 72 -10.59 -12.87 -0.21
C ASP A 72 -11.99 -13.44 0.06
N GLU A 73 -12.25 -13.84 1.30
CA GLU A 73 -13.56 -14.36 1.73
C GLU A 73 -14.69 -13.31 1.57
N ALA A 74 -14.40 -12.03 1.82
CA ALA A 74 -15.37 -10.94 1.67
C ALA A 74 -15.48 -10.40 0.23
N GLY A 75 -14.60 -10.81 -0.68
CA GLY A 75 -14.54 -10.28 -2.05
C GLY A 75 -14.19 -8.78 -2.10
N ILE A 76 -13.30 -8.31 -1.23
CA ILE A 76 -12.86 -6.91 -1.13
C ILE A 76 -11.41 -6.82 -1.58
N ALA A 77 -11.09 -5.86 -2.46
CA ALA A 77 -9.70 -5.49 -2.74
C ALA A 77 -9.20 -4.52 -1.68
N ILE A 78 -7.92 -4.61 -1.30
CA ILE A 78 -7.32 -3.71 -0.30
C ILE A 78 -6.03 -3.10 -0.85
N VAL A 79 -5.90 -1.77 -0.70
CA VAL A 79 -4.77 -0.98 -1.16
C VAL A 79 -3.98 -0.45 0.03
N PHE A 80 -2.66 -0.64 -0.03
CA PHE A 80 -1.66 -0.18 0.92
C PHE A 80 -0.73 0.84 0.23
N PRO A 81 -1.07 2.13 0.24
CA PRO A 81 -0.18 3.17 -0.27
C PRO A 81 1.04 3.34 0.65
N ASP A 82 2.16 3.77 0.09
CA ASP A 82 3.30 4.20 0.90
C ASP A 82 2.97 5.51 1.64
N THR A 83 3.48 5.66 2.86
CA THR A 83 3.18 6.82 3.73
C THR A 83 4.14 7.98 3.51
N LEU A 84 5.24 7.74 2.79
CA LEU A 84 6.24 8.76 2.48
C LEU A 84 6.60 8.69 1.00
N ALA A 85 6.58 9.83 0.32
CA ALA A 85 7.24 9.93 -0.97
C ALA A 85 8.72 9.56 -0.77
N ALA A 86 9.29 8.72 -1.63
CA ALA A 86 10.71 8.39 -1.64
C ALA A 86 11.55 9.64 -2.01
N ARG A 87 11.55 10.66 -1.14
CA ARG A 87 12.35 11.86 -1.26
C ARG A 87 13.73 11.54 -0.71
N ARG A 88 14.66 11.24 -1.60
CA ARG A 88 16.10 11.30 -1.28
C ARG A 88 16.39 12.72 -0.77
N GLY A 89 16.66 12.86 0.54
CA GLY A 89 17.11 14.10 1.16
C GLY A 89 16.22 14.71 2.26
N VAL A 90 15.11 14.08 2.66
CA VAL A 90 14.20 14.62 3.70
C VAL A 90 14.19 13.79 5.00
N ALA A 91 15.05 12.77 5.09
CA ALA A 91 15.20 11.99 6.32
C ALA A 91 15.66 12.85 7.52
N ASP A 92 16.33 13.97 7.26
CA ASP A 92 16.87 14.89 8.27
C ASP A 92 16.13 16.24 8.36
N ASP A 93 14.92 16.36 7.81
CA ASP A 93 14.14 17.59 7.99
C ASP A 93 13.43 17.55 9.37
N PRO A 94 13.83 18.39 10.35
CA PRO A 94 13.18 18.46 11.65
C PRO A 94 11.70 18.88 11.56
N GLY A 95 11.25 19.40 10.41
CA GLY A 95 9.85 19.75 10.12
C GLY A 95 8.97 18.57 9.69
N LEU A 96 9.52 17.38 9.41
CA LEU A 96 8.71 16.20 9.03
C LEU A 96 7.96 15.56 10.22
N TRP A 97 8.19 16.05 11.44
CA TRP A 97 7.65 15.53 12.70
C TRP A 97 6.39 16.25 13.21
N ILE A 98 5.59 16.89 12.34
CA ILE A 98 4.42 17.67 12.80
C ILE A 98 3.17 16.86 13.17
N TRP A 99 3.23 15.52 13.24
CA TRP A 99 2.14 14.72 13.80
C TRP A 99 2.63 13.73 14.85
N GLY A 100 2.51 14.15 16.12
CA GLY A 100 2.41 13.26 17.27
C GLY A 100 3.74 12.69 17.76
N ARG A 101 4.41 13.42 18.64
CA ARG A 101 5.33 12.83 19.61
C ARG A 101 4.54 11.85 20.48
N ALA A 102 4.62 10.55 20.20
CA ALA A 102 4.30 9.55 21.21
C ALA A 102 5.36 9.70 22.32
N ARG A 103 5.00 10.45 23.37
CA ARG A 103 5.77 10.49 24.61
C ARG A 103 5.68 9.11 25.25
N GLY A 104 6.81 8.40 25.29
CA GLY A 104 7.18 7.60 26.46
C GLY A 104 7.89 8.50 27.45
#